data_AF-A0A960KG76-F1
#
_entry.id   AF-A0A960KG76-F1
#
_cell.length_a   1.000
_cell.length_b   1.000
_cell.length_c   1.000
_cell.angle_alpha   90.00
_cell.angle_beta   90.00
_cell.angle_gamma   90.00
#
_symmetry.space_group_name_H-M   'P 1'
#
loop_
_entity.id
_entity.type
_entity.pdbx_description
1 polymer ?
#
loop_
_entity_poly.entity_id
_entity_poly.type
_entity_poly.pdbx_seq_one_letter_code
_entity_poly.pdbx_strand_id
1 'polypeptide(L)'
;MMRIERITNGIVLDHIKAGVGIEILKLFPTELLRTKIDYASYVDSPSMHVKDIIKIENVDVNPATLLKLALLSPSITISIIRNGHVQSKMTPEIPPLVEGVLTCTNPKCITLLESYLSSRFHVSWNADGRIRKQCAYCEHIIR
;
A
#
# COMPACT_ATOMS: atom_id res chain seq x y z
N MET A 1 -24.36 5.40 -7.60
CA MET A 1 -23.33 6.36 -7.13
C MET A 1 -23.06 6.10 -5.66
N MET A 2 -21.92 5.50 -5.33
CA MET A 2 -21.58 5.21 -3.94
C MET A 2 -21.22 6.52 -3.24
N ARG A 3 -22.11 7.01 -2.36
CA ARG A 3 -21.88 8.20 -1.55
C ARG A 3 -21.05 7.80 -0.33
N ILE A 4 -19.73 7.68 -0.50
CA ILE A 4 -18.86 7.61 0.67
C ILE A 4 -18.74 9.03 1.23
N GLU A 5 -19.04 9.21 2.51
CA GLU A 5 -18.97 10.50 3.21
C GLU A 5 -17.61 11.17 3.03
N ARG A 6 -17.61 12.50 2.93
CA ARG A 6 -16.37 13.28 2.88
C ARG A 6 -15.73 13.28 4.28
N ILE A 7 -14.42 13.06 4.35
CA ILE A 7 -13.64 13.24 5.58
C ILE A 7 -13.09 14.67 5.64
N THR A 8 -12.87 15.19 6.86
CA THR A 8 -12.32 16.55 7.06
C THR A 8 -10.80 16.57 7.00
N ASN A 9 -10.13 15.65 7.69
CA ASN A 9 -8.67 15.51 7.69
C ASN A 9 -8.28 14.04 7.68
N GLY A 10 -7.34 13.65 6.81
CA GLY A 10 -6.86 12.27 6.72
C GLY A 10 -6.44 11.90 5.31
N ILE A 11 -6.63 10.64 4.92
CA ILE A 11 -6.31 10.13 3.58
C ILE A 11 -7.48 9.37 2.97
N VAL A 12 -7.56 9.44 1.63
CA VAL A 12 -8.40 8.58 0.81
C VAL A 12 -7.51 7.74 -0.08
N LEU A 13 -7.62 6.42 0.06
CA LEU A 13 -6.96 5.41 -0.74
C LEU A 13 -7.97 4.86 -1.76
N ASP A 14 -7.80 5.22 -3.02
CA ASP A 14 -8.67 4.83 -4.12
C ASP A 14 -7.90 3.95 -5.13
N HIS A 15 -8.62 3.30 -6.04
CA HIS A 15 -8.04 2.40 -7.06
C HIS A 15 -7.22 1.26 -6.45
N ILE A 16 -7.64 0.77 -5.28
CA ILE A 16 -7.07 -0.41 -4.66
C ILE A 16 -7.56 -1.64 -5.44
N LYS A 17 -6.66 -2.56 -5.78
CA LYS A 17 -7.04 -3.86 -6.35
C LYS A 17 -8.06 -4.55 -5.44
N ALA A 18 -9.18 -5.00 -6.02
CA ALA A 18 -10.25 -5.61 -5.23
C ALA A 18 -9.76 -6.80 -4.37
N GLY A 19 -10.20 -6.82 -3.11
CA GLY A 19 -9.82 -7.81 -2.10
C GLY A 19 -8.50 -7.51 -1.36
N VAL A 20 -7.74 -6.49 -1.76
CA VAL A 20 -6.47 -6.10 -1.11
C VAL A 20 -6.69 -5.11 0.04
N GLY A 21 -7.87 -4.50 0.14
CA GLY A 21 -8.15 -3.46 1.15
C GLY A 21 -7.89 -3.89 2.59
N ILE A 22 -8.21 -5.15 2.95
CA ILE A 22 -7.94 -5.68 4.30
C ILE A 22 -6.44 -5.73 4.60
N GLU A 23 -5.61 -6.08 3.61
CA GLU A 23 -4.16 -6.10 3.79
C GLU A 23 -3.58 -4.70 3.97
N ILE A 24 -4.15 -3.72 3.25
CA ILE A 24 -3.80 -2.31 3.43
C ILE A 24 -4.17 -1.81 4.84
N LEU A 25 -5.34 -2.17 5.37
CA LEU A 25 -5.76 -1.76 6.72
C LEU A 25 -4.79 -2.25 7.80
N LYS A 26 -4.13 -3.40 7.61
CA LYS A 26 -3.10 -3.91 8.55
C LYS A 26 -1.88 -3.00 8.66
N LEU A 27 -1.66 -2.09 7.71
CA LEU A 27 -0.60 -1.08 7.78
C LEU A 27 -0.92 0.07 8.73
N PHE A 28 -2.18 0.19 9.18
CA PHE A 28 -2.68 1.27 10.03
C PHE A 28 -3.28 0.73 11.35
N PRO A 29 -2.51 -0.06 12.14
CA PRO A 29 -3.04 -0.74 13.32
C PRO A 29 -3.48 0.22 14.43
N THR A 30 -2.91 1.44 14.50
CA THR A 30 -3.24 2.42 15.53
C THR A 30 -4.53 3.16 15.18
N GLU A 31 -4.68 3.51 13.91
CA GLU A 31 -5.84 4.19 13.35
C GLU A 31 -7.08 3.30 13.45
N LEU A 32 -6.95 2.01 13.17
CA LEU A 32 -8.00 1.00 13.36
C LEU A 32 -8.63 1.02 14.77
N LEU A 33 -7.90 1.51 15.78
CA LEU A 33 -8.37 1.56 17.17
C LEU A 33 -8.83 2.96 17.61
N ARG A 34 -8.56 4.01 16.83
CA ARG A 34 -8.64 5.40 17.33
C ARG A 34 -9.38 6.37 16.41
N THR A 35 -9.62 6.01 15.16
CA THR A 35 -10.19 6.95 14.18
C THR A 35 -11.28 6.30 13.34
N LYS A 36 -12.10 7.13 12.69
CA LYS A 36 -13.11 6.64 11.75
C LYS A 36 -12.42 6.13 10.48
N ILE A 37 -12.83 4.94 10.06
CA ILE A 37 -12.37 4.32 8.82
C ILE A 37 -13.61 3.87 8.03
N ASP A 38 -13.72 4.36 6.80
CA ASP A 38 -14.71 3.88 5.85
C ASP A 38 -14.01 2.93 4.86
N TYR A 39 -14.48 1.70 4.78
CA TYR A 39 -13.97 0.70 3.85
C TYR A 39 -15.10 0.19 2.97
N ALA A 40 -14.90 0.24 1.66
CA ALA A 40 -15.81 -0.34 0.69
C ALA A 40 -15.03 -1.28 -0.23
N SER A 41 -15.46 -2.55 -0.29
CA SER A 41 -14.79 -3.60 -1.03
C SER A 41 -15.61 -4.06 -2.23
N TYR A 42 -14.92 -4.47 -3.30
CA TYR A 42 -15.53 -4.96 -4.55
C TYR A 42 -16.57 -4.00 -5.15
N VAL A 43 -16.29 -2.71 -5.12
CA VAL A 43 -17.19 -1.68 -5.64
C VAL A 43 -16.92 -1.41 -7.12
N ASP A 44 -17.97 -1.05 -7.85
CA ASP A 44 -17.86 -0.76 -9.28
C ASP A 44 -16.84 0.35 -9.56
N SER A 45 -15.97 0.10 -10.55
CA SER A 45 -14.95 1.03 -11.00
C SER A 45 -14.99 1.16 -12.52
N PRO A 46 -15.22 2.36 -13.07
CA PRO A 46 -15.15 2.56 -14.52
C PRO A 46 -13.79 2.19 -15.13
N SER A 47 -12.70 2.40 -14.38
CA SER A 47 -11.33 2.16 -14.87
C SER A 47 -10.78 0.77 -14.55
N MET A 48 -11.31 0.10 -13.51
CA MET A 48 -10.78 -1.18 -13.02
C MET A 48 -11.79 -2.33 -13.07
N HIS A 49 -13.01 -2.07 -13.56
CA HIS A 49 -14.20 -2.92 -13.40
C HIS A 49 -14.66 -3.02 -11.94
N VAL A 50 -13.77 -3.46 -11.04
CA VAL A 50 -14.01 -3.59 -9.61
C VAL A 50 -12.80 -3.11 -8.81
N LYS A 51 -13.03 -2.45 -7.67
CA LYS A 51 -11.96 -1.95 -6.79
C LYS A 51 -12.34 -1.98 -5.31
N ASP A 52 -11.35 -1.78 -4.46
CA ASP A 52 -11.56 -1.39 -3.06
C ASP A 52 -11.29 0.12 -2.90
N ILE A 53 -11.89 0.73 -1.88
CA ILE A 53 -11.65 2.12 -1.45
C ILE A 53 -11.58 2.17 0.07
N ILE A 54 -10.60 2.89 0.61
CA ILE A 54 -10.45 3.12 2.05
C ILE A 54 -10.35 4.63 2.32
N LYS A 55 -11.05 5.11 3.34
CA LYS A 55 -10.85 6.44 3.92
C LYS A 55 -10.45 6.29 5.37
N ILE A 56 -9.42 7.01 5.79
CA ILE A 56 -8.92 6.99 7.17
C ILE A 56 -8.83 8.43 7.65
N GLU A 57 -9.52 8.76 8.72
CA GLU A 57 -9.45 10.09 9.34
C GLU A 57 -8.20 10.24 10.22
N ASN A 58 -7.72 11.46 10.39
CA ASN A 58 -6.65 11.82 11.33
C ASN A 58 -5.37 10.98 11.20
N VAL A 59 -5.02 10.60 9.97
CA VAL A 59 -3.80 9.84 9.66
C VAL A 59 -2.88 10.63 8.75
N ASP A 60 -1.59 10.44 8.97
CA ASP A 60 -0.50 10.87 8.10
C ASP A 60 0.25 9.66 7.56
N VAL A 61 0.73 9.80 6.32
CA VAL A 61 1.48 8.75 5.63
C VAL A 61 2.92 9.20 5.43
N ASN A 62 3.87 8.35 5.82
CA ASN A 62 5.29 8.56 5.58
C ASN A 62 5.75 7.82 4.30
N PRO A 63 6.93 8.14 3.74
CA PRO A 63 7.41 7.52 2.50
C PRO A 63 7.46 5.98 2.53
N ALA A 64 7.79 5.39 3.68
CA ALA A 64 7.83 3.93 3.81
C ALA A 64 6.43 3.30 3.71
N THR A 65 5.42 3.93 4.32
CA THR A 65 4.02 3.51 4.19
C THR A 65 3.53 3.66 2.75
N LEU A 66 3.88 4.76 2.07
CA LEU A 66 3.52 4.98 0.66
C LEU A 66 4.08 3.87 -0.24
N LEU A 67 5.32 3.47 -0.02
CA LEU A 67 5.96 2.39 -0.76
C LEU A 67 5.30 1.04 -0.48
N LYS A 68 4.93 0.74 0.77
CA LYS A 68 4.14 -0.47 1.12
C LYS A 68 2.81 -0.50 0.40
N LEU A 69 2.09 0.62 0.38
CA LEU A 69 0.81 0.75 -0.31
C LEU A 69 0.93 0.46 -1.81
N ALA A 70 1.95 1.02 -2.48
CA ALA A 70 2.18 0.77 -3.89
C ALA A 70 2.59 -0.68 -4.18
N LEU A 71 3.36 -1.32 -3.29
CA LEU A 71 3.74 -2.73 -3.42
C LEU A 71 2.54 -3.69 -3.26
N LEU A 72 1.52 -3.30 -2.48
CA LEU A 72 0.27 -4.06 -2.32
C LEU A 72 -0.70 -3.82 -3.48
N SER A 73 -0.87 -2.57 -3.89
CA SER A 73 -1.76 -2.19 -4.98
C SER A 73 -1.10 -1.09 -5.83
N PRO A 74 -0.46 -1.44 -6.95
CA PRO A 74 0.33 -0.47 -7.71
C PRO A 74 -0.50 0.62 -8.40
N SER A 75 -1.79 0.34 -8.63
CA SER A 75 -2.75 1.32 -9.16
C SER A 75 -3.26 2.31 -8.11
N ILE A 76 -2.86 2.16 -6.84
CA ILE A 76 -3.43 2.94 -5.74
C ILE A 76 -3.23 4.44 -5.95
N THR A 77 -4.28 5.19 -5.69
CA THR A 77 -4.26 6.63 -5.68
C THR A 77 -4.48 7.11 -4.26
N ILE A 78 -3.59 7.97 -3.79
CA ILE A 78 -3.59 8.47 -2.42
C ILE A 78 -3.92 9.95 -2.47
N SER A 79 -5.04 10.33 -1.86
CA SER A 79 -5.44 11.73 -1.72
C SER A 79 -5.31 12.15 -0.27
N ILE A 80 -4.51 13.18 0.00
CA ILE A 80 -4.38 13.78 1.33
C ILE A 80 -5.48 14.83 1.47
N ILE A 81 -6.32 14.68 2.49
CA ILE A 81 -7.43 15.56 2.76
C ILE A 81 -7.11 16.46 3.94
N ARG A 82 -7.31 17.77 3.77
CA ARG A 82 -7.21 18.79 4.81
C ARG A 82 -8.38 19.76 4.72
N ASN A 83 -9.01 20.04 5.85
CA ASN A 83 -10.16 20.93 5.95
C ASN A 83 -11.28 20.59 4.93
N GLY A 84 -11.49 19.31 4.63
CA GLY A 84 -12.50 18.83 3.69
C GLY A 84 -12.11 18.92 2.20
N HIS A 85 -10.90 19.38 1.88
CA HIS A 85 -10.40 19.55 0.52
C HIS A 85 -9.20 18.63 0.24
N VAL A 86 -9.07 18.23 -1.03
CA VAL A 86 -7.89 17.48 -1.49
C VAL A 86 -6.71 18.45 -1.54
N GLN A 87 -5.76 18.28 -0.62
CA GLN A 87 -4.54 19.07 -0.58
C GLN A 87 -3.52 18.55 -1.60
N SER A 88 -3.41 17.22 -1.71
CA SER A 88 -2.54 16.57 -2.69
C SER A 88 -3.13 15.24 -3.11
N LYS A 89 -2.75 14.80 -4.31
CA LYS A 89 -3.14 13.52 -4.89
C LYS A 89 -1.93 12.93 -5.59
N MET A 90 -1.62 11.68 -5.32
CA MET A 90 -0.45 11.01 -5.87
C MET A 90 -0.68 9.52 -6.10
N THR A 91 0.07 8.95 -7.04
CA THR A 91 0.23 7.52 -7.25
C THR A 91 1.70 7.21 -6.95
N PRO A 92 2.02 6.46 -5.88
CA PRO A 92 3.41 6.29 -5.49
C PRO A 92 4.18 5.46 -6.51
N GLU A 93 5.39 5.91 -6.84
CA GLU A 93 6.30 5.16 -7.69
C GLU A 93 6.99 4.05 -6.89
N ILE A 94 7.33 2.97 -7.59
CA ILE A 94 8.02 1.82 -7.01
C ILE A 94 9.44 1.82 -7.56
N PRO A 95 10.47 2.09 -6.74
CA PRO A 95 11.85 2.11 -7.20
C PRO A 95 12.32 0.69 -7.56
N PRO A 96 13.33 0.55 -8.43
CA PRO A 96 13.86 -0.76 -8.83
C PRO A 96 14.59 -1.50 -7.69
N LEU A 97 14.94 -0.79 -6.63
CA LEU A 97 15.49 -1.35 -5.40
C LEU A 97 14.71 -0.79 -4.20
N VAL A 98 14.19 -1.69 -3.38
CA VAL A 98 13.46 -1.36 -2.14
C VAL A 98 14.25 -1.85 -0.94
N GLU A 99 14.47 -0.97 0.04
CA GLU A 99 15.23 -1.26 1.25
C GLU A 99 14.38 -1.10 2.51
N GLY A 100 14.48 -2.03 3.46
CA GLY A 100 13.88 -1.94 4.81
C GLY A 100 12.35 -2.05 4.87
N VAL A 101 11.67 -2.26 3.74
CA VAL A 101 10.20 -2.24 3.66
C VAL A 101 9.59 -3.65 3.60
N LEU A 102 10.25 -4.57 2.90
CA LEU A 102 9.77 -5.94 2.68
C LEU A 102 10.53 -6.92 3.57
N THR A 103 9.90 -8.04 3.95
CA THR A 103 10.55 -9.11 4.70
C THR A 103 10.76 -10.33 3.81
N CYS A 104 11.95 -10.93 3.84
CA CYS A 104 12.21 -12.15 3.09
C CYS A 104 11.48 -13.34 3.72
N THR A 105 10.77 -14.12 2.90
CA THR A 105 10.07 -15.34 3.35
C THR A 105 10.93 -16.59 3.27
N ASN A 106 12.16 -16.50 2.77
CA ASN A 106 13.12 -17.61 2.83
C ASN A 106 13.65 -17.72 4.27
N PRO A 107 13.32 -18.79 5.02
CA PRO A 107 13.74 -18.93 6.42
C PRO A 107 15.26 -19.01 6.62
N LYS A 108 16.02 -19.29 5.55
CA LYS A 108 17.49 -19.33 5.57
C LYS A 108 18.15 -18.01 5.15
N CYS A 109 17.37 -16.95 4.93
CA CYS A 109 17.91 -15.66 4.50
C CYS A 109 18.67 -14.98 5.63
N ILE A 110 19.86 -14.45 5.33
CA ILE A 110 20.70 -13.74 6.32
C ILE A 110 19.98 -12.57 6.98
N THR A 111 19.04 -11.91 6.29
CA THR A 111 18.25 -10.80 6.84
C THR A 111 17.29 -11.21 7.96
N LEU A 112 17.01 -12.51 8.13
CA LEU A 112 16.23 -13.03 9.26
C LEU A 112 17.12 -13.46 10.43
N LEU A 113 18.41 -13.68 10.18
CA LEU A 113 19.39 -14.12 11.18
C LEU A 113 20.08 -12.90 11.82
N GLU A 114 20.38 -11.88 11.03
CA GLU A 114 21.18 -10.72 11.42
C GLU A 114 20.31 -9.46 11.47
N SER A 115 19.99 -8.98 12.67
CA SER A 115 19.05 -7.87 12.90
C SER A 115 19.57 -6.50 12.44
N TYR A 116 20.88 -6.34 12.25
CA TYR A 116 21.48 -5.10 11.76
C TYR A 116 21.37 -4.93 10.23
N LEU A 117 20.96 -5.97 9.50
CA LEU A 117 20.80 -5.91 8.05
C LEU A 117 19.41 -5.40 7.67
N SER A 118 19.37 -4.30 6.93
CA SER A 118 18.13 -3.89 6.25
C SER A 118 17.86 -4.82 5.08
N SER A 119 16.62 -5.27 4.95
CA SER A 119 16.22 -6.09 3.81
C SER A 119 16.34 -5.30 2.51
N ARG A 120 16.71 -5.96 1.41
CA ARG A 120 16.86 -5.34 0.10
C ARG A 120 16.22 -6.21 -0.97
N PHE A 121 15.43 -5.59 -1.84
CA PHE A 121 14.70 -6.28 -2.90
C PHE A 121 14.82 -5.57 -4.23
N HIS A 122 15.23 -6.29 -5.26
CA HIS A 122 15.06 -5.87 -6.64
C HIS A 122 13.60 -6.00 -7.03
N VAL A 123 13.02 -4.92 -7.52
CA VAL A 123 11.63 -4.83 -7.91
C VAL A 123 11.54 -4.58 -9.41
N SER A 124 10.74 -5.41 -10.09
CA SER A 124 10.56 -5.36 -11.54
C SER A 124 9.13 -5.77 -11.89
N TRP A 125 8.70 -5.39 -13.09
CA TRP A 125 7.40 -5.78 -13.63
C TRP A 125 7.55 -7.02 -14.50
N ASN A 126 6.73 -8.03 -14.25
CA ASN A 126 6.59 -9.17 -15.14
C ASN A 126 5.75 -8.78 -16.37
N ALA A 127 5.85 -9.57 -17.44
CA ALA A 127 5.04 -9.39 -18.65
C ALA A 127 3.52 -9.45 -18.40
N ASP A 128 3.09 -10.14 -17.33
CA ASP A 128 1.68 -10.21 -16.92
C ASP A 128 1.23 -9.02 -16.06
N GLY A 129 2.08 -7.99 -15.89
CA GLY A 129 1.79 -6.80 -15.11
C GLY A 129 1.89 -6.99 -13.59
N ARG A 130 2.35 -8.16 -13.11
CA ARG A 130 2.59 -8.38 -11.67
C ARG A 130 3.98 -7.91 -11.27
N ILE A 131 4.10 -7.45 -10.04
CA ILE A 131 5.38 -7.07 -9.46
C ILE A 131 6.16 -8.32 -9.04
N ARG A 132 7.39 -8.44 -9.55
CA ARG A 132 8.38 -9.41 -9.10
C ARG A 132 9.29 -8.76 -8.06
N LYS A 133 9.36 -9.37 -6.87
CA LYS A 133 10.13 -8.90 -5.70
C LYS A 133 11.21 -9.93 -5.39
N GLN A 134 12.45 -9.67 -5.77
CA GLN A 134 13.57 -10.59 -5.59
C GLN A 134 14.50 -10.11 -4.49
N CYS A 135 14.75 -10.94 -3.47
CA CYS A 135 15.68 -10.61 -2.40
C CYS A 135 17.11 -10.42 -2.94
N ALA A 136 17.76 -9.31 -2.60
CA ALA A 136 19.14 -9.02 -3.04
C ALA A 136 20.21 -9.86 -2.30
N TYR A 137 19.83 -10.60 -1.25
CA TYR A 137 20.76 -11.43 -0.47
C TYR A 137 20.71 -12.91 -0.87
N CYS A 138 19.51 -13.49 -0.97
CA CYS A 138 19.34 -14.93 -1.24
C CYS A 138 18.64 -15.22 -2.56
N GLU A 139 18.38 -14.20 -3.38
CA GLU A 139 17.74 -14.27 -4.69
C GLU A 139 16.32 -14.86 -4.69
N HIS A 140 15.76 -15.16 -3.51
CA HIS A 140 14.42 -15.69 -3.36
C HIS A 140 13.39 -14.68 -3.83
N ILE A 141 12.44 -15.14 -4.64
CA ILE A 141 11.34 -14.33 -5.16
C ILE A 141 10.16 -14.50 -4.20
N ILE A 142 9.75 -13.39 -3.58
CA ILE A 142 8.54 -13.36 -2.76
C ILE A 142 7.35 -12.97 -3.65
N ARG A 143 6.19 -13.57 -3.38
CA ARG A 143 4.92 -13.26 -4.06
C ARG A 143 4.19 -12.17 -3.28
#